data_AF-A0A7V3DWT4-F1
#
_entry.id   AF-A0A7V3DWT4-F1
#
_cell.length_a   1.000
_cell.length_b   1.000
_cell.length_c   1.000
_cell.angle_alpha   90.00
_cell.angle_beta   90.00
_cell.angle_gamma   90.00
#
_symmetry.space_group_name_H-M   'P 1'
#
loop_
_entity.id
_entity.type
_entity.pdbx_description
1 polymer ?
#
loop_
_entity_poly.entity_id
_entity_poly.type
_entity_poly.pdbx_seq_one_letter_code
_entity_poly.pdbx_strand_id
1 'polypeptide(L)'
;MPIRQNRSGIAVALRRRRASEDCRGAVAMELETFLEIVDLKGDLPVIPEVLTKVLSIIRDEKGSAGQLAEVILKDQSLTAKILRLANSSFYAGASKAPTNVSQAIVVLGFDSIRELAVGLSMFALLRDKKLEDYLGQFWVHSVACAVCAKALSVALGHEDTEEALVAGLLHDVGKIILLRFLPEEFTEIQILVDQGMTTEEAEEQVLQLRHQDVGEAVALRWNLPQRIVRCIRHHHHFAEYRKDDYSQQLGNVVTLANIFAMHYYPSSAIPLRVPTENFLDLARQHLDLDEDVVRNILKMMRRRVEEYLDIFGVTATEEAGRELDQIDTAQDAAARAQAKIYEMQHELKLKSLALRRVVDIGRTIISGVPIHELIERILEAIQSSTGADAVALALLNRNRGRIDGVAGVGYGIRPIVKRLHLPHSRKDNLLSRVIYDIKPINVLDVESPIYSKILSEWERSVWGAPAFTVCPIVSQGAGVGAIIADRRAARRALSDSEVELIGVFADLVSAAIDRYRKDMAPGASPSEPSPTPAPA
;
A
#
# COMPACT_ATOMS: atom_id res chain seq x y z
N MET A 1 60.90 -28.50 -0.47
CA MET A 1 61.01 -29.08 0.89
C MET A 1 61.69 -28.10 1.85
N PRO A 2 60.94 -27.12 2.41
CA PRO A 2 61.28 -26.63 3.76
C PRO A 2 60.07 -26.54 4.72
N ILE A 3 58.87 -26.97 4.33
CA ILE A 3 57.63 -26.82 5.13
C ILE A 3 57.55 -27.81 6.32
N ARG A 4 58.35 -28.88 6.33
CA ARG A 4 58.29 -29.91 7.38
C ARG A 4 59.00 -29.54 8.69
N GLN A 5 59.91 -28.56 8.70
CA GLN A 5 60.67 -28.19 9.91
C GLN A 5 59.96 -27.16 10.81
N ASN A 6 58.91 -26.48 10.34
CA ASN A 6 58.21 -25.44 11.12
C ASN A 6 56.96 -25.94 11.88
N ARG A 7 56.56 -27.21 11.69
CA ARG A 7 55.37 -27.80 12.34
C ARG A 7 55.52 -27.97 13.86
N SER A 8 56.75 -28.08 14.36
CA SER A 8 57.02 -28.15 15.80
C SER A 8 56.99 -26.78 16.48
N GLY A 9 57.37 -25.71 15.78
CA GLY A 9 57.36 -24.34 16.31
C GLY A 9 55.95 -23.81 16.57
N ILE A 10 55.02 -24.06 15.64
CA ILE A 10 53.62 -23.58 15.72
C ILE A 10 52.82 -24.33 16.82
N ALA A 11 53.01 -25.65 16.95
CA ALA A 11 52.40 -26.43 18.02
C ALA A 11 52.94 -26.04 19.41
N VAL A 12 54.22 -25.62 19.49
CA VAL A 12 54.84 -25.08 20.71
C VAL A 12 54.37 -23.66 21.00
N ALA A 13 54.12 -22.82 19.98
CA ALA A 13 53.53 -21.49 20.14
C ALA A 13 52.08 -21.57 20.66
N LEU A 14 51.26 -22.48 20.10
CA LEU A 14 49.88 -22.74 20.57
C LEU A 14 49.84 -23.36 21.97
N ARG A 15 50.81 -24.21 22.35
CA ARG A 15 50.93 -24.75 23.72
C ARG A 15 51.48 -23.75 24.73
N ARG A 16 52.42 -22.87 24.34
CA ARG A 16 52.86 -21.74 25.17
C ARG A 16 51.73 -20.71 25.36
N ARG A 17 50.89 -20.49 24.35
CA ARG A 17 49.66 -19.67 24.42
C ARG A 17 48.62 -20.20 25.41
N ARG A 18 48.56 -21.51 25.66
CA ARG A 18 47.66 -22.14 26.65
C ARG A 18 48.23 -22.26 28.06
N ALA A 19 49.53 -22.01 28.24
CA ALA A 19 50.24 -22.26 29.51
C ALA A 19 50.60 -20.99 30.30
N SER A 20 50.33 -19.79 29.78
CA SER A 20 50.42 -18.55 30.57
C SER A 20 49.10 -18.35 31.34
N GLU A 21 49.09 -18.69 32.62
CA GLU A 21 47.99 -18.52 33.58
C GLU A 21 47.71 -17.04 33.92
N ASP A 22 47.60 -16.17 32.92
CA ASP A 22 47.22 -14.77 33.08
C ASP A 22 46.04 -14.45 32.14
N CYS A 23 44.89 -15.06 32.42
CA CYS A 23 43.66 -14.91 31.64
C CYS A 23 43.01 -13.55 31.88
N ARG A 24 43.60 -12.45 31.39
CA ARG A 24 42.96 -11.11 31.22
C ARG A 24 43.52 -10.25 30.07
N GLY A 25 44.32 -10.79 29.16
CA GLY A 25 44.96 -10.02 28.09
C GLY A 25 44.47 -10.38 26.70
N ALA A 26 43.93 -9.40 25.97
CA ALA A 26 43.61 -9.46 24.53
C ALA A 26 44.75 -10.08 23.72
N VAL A 27 44.42 -11.02 22.83
CA VAL A 27 45.41 -11.69 21.96
C VAL A 27 45.45 -10.98 20.62
N ALA A 28 46.54 -10.27 20.33
CA ALA A 28 46.79 -9.71 19.01
C ALA A 28 46.96 -10.83 17.96
N MET A 29 46.05 -10.94 17.00
CA MET A 29 46.17 -11.87 15.87
C MET A 29 46.32 -11.08 14.56
N GLU A 30 47.44 -11.29 13.85
CA GLU A 30 47.61 -10.75 12.50
C GLU A 30 46.81 -11.58 11.48
N LEU A 31 46.30 -10.94 10.41
CA LEU A 31 45.51 -11.61 9.37
C LEU A 31 46.27 -12.78 8.72
N GLU A 32 47.57 -12.63 8.49
CA GLU A 32 48.42 -13.73 8.01
C GLU A 32 48.38 -14.93 8.96
N THR A 33 48.44 -14.69 10.27
CA THR A 33 48.35 -15.75 11.29
C THR A 33 46.99 -16.44 11.24
N PHE A 34 45.90 -15.69 11.05
CA PHE A 34 44.57 -16.29 10.89
C PHE A 34 44.50 -17.19 9.64
N LEU A 35 45.02 -16.71 8.51
CA LEU A 35 45.02 -17.48 7.26
C LEU A 35 45.87 -18.75 7.38
N GLU A 36 46.98 -18.72 8.10
CA GLU A 36 47.76 -19.92 8.43
C GLU A 36 46.96 -20.92 9.28
N ILE A 37 46.17 -20.44 10.26
CA ILE A 37 45.29 -21.29 11.07
C ILE A 37 44.26 -22.00 10.19
N VAL A 38 43.67 -21.28 9.23
CA VAL A 38 42.72 -21.84 8.27
C VAL A 38 43.37 -22.95 7.44
N ASP A 39 44.53 -22.68 6.86
CA ASP A 39 45.27 -23.66 6.05
C ASP A 39 45.72 -24.89 6.88
N LEU A 40 45.83 -24.76 8.21
CA LEU A 40 46.19 -25.85 9.14
C LEU A 40 44.98 -26.67 9.64
N LYS A 41 43.84 -26.03 9.94
CA LYS A 41 42.65 -26.70 10.55
C LYS A 41 41.73 -27.35 9.52
N GLY A 42 41.85 -26.97 8.26
CA GLY A 42 41.09 -27.54 7.15
C GLY A 42 40.73 -26.41 6.20
N ASP A 43 41.21 -26.50 4.95
CA ASP A 43 41.11 -25.45 3.94
C ASP A 43 39.75 -24.73 3.92
N LEU A 44 39.75 -23.46 3.47
CA LEU A 44 38.52 -22.71 3.24
C LEU A 44 37.52 -23.53 2.41
N PRO A 45 36.21 -23.36 2.66
CA PRO A 45 35.19 -23.97 1.81
C PRO A 45 35.47 -23.66 0.33
N VAL A 46 35.54 -24.72 -0.48
CA VAL A 46 35.76 -24.59 -1.92
C VAL A 46 34.47 -24.10 -2.57
N ILE A 47 34.52 -22.95 -3.24
CA ILE A 47 33.35 -22.43 -3.96
C ILE A 47 32.83 -23.49 -4.95
N PRO A 48 31.53 -23.80 -4.96
CA PRO A 48 30.96 -24.75 -5.90
C PRO A 48 31.13 -24.23 -7.33
N GLU A 49 31.50 -25.11 -8.28
CA GLU A 49 31.68 -24.73 -9.69
C GLU A 49 30.41 -24.10 -10.29
N VAL A 50 29.24 -24.52 -9.80
CA VAL A 50 27.93 -23.95 -10.14
C VAL A 50 27.88 -22.47 -9.80
N LEU A 51 28.34 -22.07 -8.61
CA LEU A 51 28.35 -20.66 -8.20
C LEU A 51 29.28 -19.84 -9.09
N THR A 52 30.50 -20.33 -9.35
CA THR A 52 31.45 -19.62 -10.23
C THR A 52 30.89 -19.44 -11.64
N LYS A 53 30.21 -20.46 -12.17
CA LYS A 53 29.57 -20.41 -13.48
C LYS A 53 28.37 -19.47 -13.49
N VAL A 54 27.52 -19.52 -12.48
CA VAL A 54 26.40 -18.58 -12.34
C VAL A 54 26.94 -17.15 -12.30
N LEU A 55 27.90 -16.84 -11.42
CA LEU A 55 28.57 -15.53 -11.32
C LEU A 55 29.21 -15.09 -12.65
N SER A 56 29.77 -16.01 -13.43
CA SER A 56 30.31 -15.69 -14.76
C SER A 56 29.23 -15.36 -15.79
N ILE A 57 28.06 -16.01 -15.71
CA ILE A 57 26.89 -15.73 -16.55
C ILE A 57 26.23 -14.40 -16.17
N ILE A 58 26.31 -13.98 -14.91
CA ILE A 58 25.84 -12.63 -14.48
C ILE A 58 26.59 -11.53 -15.24
N ARG A 59 27.89 -11.73 -15.49
CA ARG A 59 28.76 -10.73 -16.14
C ARG A 59 28.62 -10.65 -17.65
N ASP A 60 27.99 -11.63 -18.30
CA ASP A 60 27.89 -11.69 -19.75
C ASP A 60 26.52 -11.18 -20.19
N GLU A 61 26.49 -10.03 -20.88
CA GLU A 61 25.27 -9.46 -21.50
C GLU A 61 24.61 -10.44 -22.49
N LYS A 62 25.34 -11.48 -22.95
CA LYS A 62 24.83 -12.55 -23.82
C LYS A 62 24.39 -13.80 -23.07
N GLY A 63 24.41 -13.79 -21.74
CA GLY A 63 23.97 -14.89 -20.90
C GLY A 63 22.53 -15.30 -21.24
N SER A 64 22.35 -16.54 -21.66
CA SER A 64 21.03 -17.07 -22.06
C SER A 64 20.38 -17.90 -20.95
N ALA A 65 19.05 -17.89 -20.91
CA ALA A 65 18.25 -18.80 -20.09
C ALA A 65 18.66 -20.27 -20.26
N GLY A 66 19.09 -20.67 -21.45
CA GLY A 66 19.59 -22.01 -21.73
C GLY A 66 20.88 -22.35 -20.98
N GLN A 67 21.86 -21.45 -20.98
CA GLN A 67 23.13 -21.65 -20.27
C GLN A 67 22.92 -21.73 -18.75
N LEU A 68 22.04 -20.89 -18.21
CA LEU A 68 21.72 -20.93 -16.78
C LEU A 68 20.99 -22.24 -16.42
N ALA A 69 20.05 -22.69 -17.25
CA ALA A 69 19.38 -23.98 -17.09
C ALA A 69 20.39 -25.15 -17.07
N GLU A 70 21.36 -25.16 -18.00
CA GLU A 70 22.40 -26.20 -18.05
C GLU A 70 23.28 -26.21 -16.81
N VAL A 71 23.60 -25.04 -16.25
CA VAL A 71 24.39 -24.94 -15.02
C VAL A 71 23.59 -25.44 -13.81
N ILE A 72 22.32 -25.06 -13.71
CA ILE A 72 21.42 -25.48 -12.62
C ILE A 72 21.16 -26.99 -12.65
N LEU A 73 20.92 -27.56 -13.84
CA LEU A 73 20.65 -28.99 -14.00
C LEU A 73 21.81 -29.89 -13.57
N LYS A 74 23.03 -29.35 -13.45
CA LYS A 74 24.19 -30.08 -12.91
C LYS A 74 24.15 -30.25 -11.39
N ASP A 75 23.29 -29.49 -10.70
CA ASP A 75 23.06 -29.60 -9.27
C ASP A 75 21.61 -30.03 -8.97
N GLN A 76 21.48 -31.27 -8.51
CA GLN A 76 20.18 -31.86 -8.21
C GLN A 76 19.45 -31.15 -7.06
N SER A 77 20.18 -30.65 -6.06
CA SER A 77 19.60 -29.95 -4.91
C SER A 77 19.04 -28.59 -5.35
N LEU A 78 19.84 -27.85 -6.11
CA LEU A 78 19.47 -26.55 -6.64
C LEU A 78 18.27 -26.65 -7.58
N THR A 79 18.29 -27.64 -8.49
CA THR A 79 17.17 -27.94 -9.40
C THR A 79 15.87 -28.19 -8.64
N ALA A 80 15.90 -29.02 -7.59
CA ALA A 80 14.71 -29.36 -6.80
C ALA A 80 14.15 -28.14 -6.05
N LYS A 81 15.01 -27.27 -5.50
CA LYS A 81 14.59 -26.05 -4.79
C LYS A 81 13.97 -25.02 -5.73
N ILE A 82 14.55 -24.81 -6.90
CA ILE A 82 14.01 -23.91 -7.92
C ILE A 82 12.65 -24.39 -8.44
N LEU A 83 12.52 -25.69 -8.72
CA LEU A 83 11.23 -26.27 -9.13
C LEU A 83 10.16 -26.16 -8.04
N ARG A 84 10.52 -26.37 -6.77
CA ARG A 84 9.59 -26.20 -5.65
C ARG A 84 9.07 -24.77 -5.58
N LEU A 85 9.94 -23.78 -5.73
CA LEU A 85 9.55 -22.38 -5.73
C LEU A 85 8.63 -22.02 -6.90
N ALA A 86 8.99 -22.46 -8.11
CA ALA A 86 8.16 -22.21 -9.29
C ALA A 86 6.75 -22.83 -9.19
N ASN A 87 6.56 -23.77 -8.25
CA ASN A 87 5.29 -24.41 -7.91
C ASN A 87 4.66 -23.88 -6.60
N SER A 88 5.24 -22.86 -5.95
CA SER A 88 4.68 -22.30 -4.72
C SER A 88 3.35 -21.58 -4.99
N SER A 89 2.52 -21.44 -3.96
CA SER A 89 1.21 -20.77 -4.05
C SER A 89 1.29 -19.33 -4.55
N PHE A 90 2.47 -18.69 -4.42
CA PHE A 90 2.74 -17.35 -4.94
C PHE A 90 2.84 -17.32 -6.47
N TYR A 91 3.55 -18.31 -7.06
CA TYR A 91 3.76 -18.41 -8.50
C TYR A 91 2.73 -19.29 -9.20
N ALA A 92 1.83 -19.91 -8.43
CA ALA A 92 0.68 -20.67 -8.91
C ALA A 92 -0.38 -19.74 -9.55
N GLY A 93 -0.05 -19.16 -10.70
CA GLY A 93 -1.03 -18.55 -11.61
C GLY A 93 -1.88 -19.61 -12.32
N ALA A 94 -2.85 -19.17 -13.14
CA ALA A 94 -3.80 -20.02 -13.87
C ALA A 94 -3.17 -20.97 -14.93
N SER A 95 -1.85 -21.10 -14.97
CA SER A 95 -1.07 -21.95 -15.86
C SER A 95 -0.63 -23.26 -15.18
N LYS A 96 -0.34 -24.27 -16.00
CA LYS A 96 0.08 -25.61 -15.55
C LYS A 96 1.42 -25.52 -14.78
N ALA A 97 1.49 -26.21 -13.64
CA ALA A 97 2.68 -26.35 -12.79
C ALA A 97 3.96 -26.67 -13.61
N PRO A 98 5.06 -25.90 -13.46
CA PRO A 98 6.32 -26.16 -14.16
C PRO A 98 6.94 -27.48 -13.71
N THR A 99 7.36 -28.29 -14.68
CA THR A 99 7.89 -29.66 -14.49
C THR A 99 9.39 -29.77 -14.79
N ASN A 100 10.00 -28.72 -15.35
CA ASN A 100 11.43 -28.65 -15.68
C ASN A 100 11.99 -27.24 -15.49
N VAL A 101 13.32 -27.13 -15.43
CA VAL A 101 14.02 -25.87 -15.14
C VAL A 101 13.71 -24.80 -16.19
N SER A 102 13.60 -25.16 -17.47
CA SER A 102 13.24 -24.20 -18.52
C SER A 102 11.86 -23.58 -18.31
N GLN A 103 10.86 -24.38 -17.90
CA GLN A 103 9.54 -23.87 -17.53
C GLN A 103 9.59 -23.02 -16.26
N ALA A 104 10.41 -23.40 -15.27
CA ALA A 104 10.62 -22.59 -14.07
C ALA A 104 11.25 -21.23 -14.41
N ILE A 105 12.18 -21.15 -15.38
CA ILE A 105 12.76 -19.89 -15.85
C ILE A 105 11.70 -18.99 -16.49
N VAL A 106 10.75 -19.56 -17.23
CA VAL A 106 9.65 -18.78 -17.82
C VAL A 106 8.70 -18.24 -16.75
N VAL A 107 8.43 -19.01 -15.70
CA VAL A 107 7.51 -18.63 -14.61
C VAL A 107 8.16 -17.62 -13.65
N LEU A 108 9.41 -17.87 -13.23
CA LEU A 108 10.12 -17.07 -12.25
C LEU A 108 10.85 -15.87 -12.86
N GLY A 109 11.19 -15.95 -14.15
CA GLY A 109 12.09 -15.02 -14.81
C GLY A 109 13.56 -15.43 -14.68
N PHE A 110 14.37 -15.04 -15.65
CA PHE A 110 15.79 -15.37 -15.73
C PHE A 110 16.59 -14.81 -14.55
N ASP A 111 16.33 -13.56 -14.17
CA ASP A 111 17.05 -12.87 -13.10
C ASP A 111 16.73 -13.50 -11.73
N SER A 112 15.47 -13.81 -11.45
CA SER A 112 15.08 -14.53 -10.23
C SER A 112 15.77 -15.89 -10.09
N ILE A 113 15.92 -16.64 -11.19
CA ILE A 113 16.60 -17.94 -11.18
C ILE A 113 18.09 -17.78 -10.86
N ARG A 114 18.73 -16.78 -11.47
CA ARG A 114 20.14 -16.46 -11.27
C ARG A 114 20.41 -16.14 -9.80
N GLU A 115 19.58 -15.29 -9.22
CA GLU A 115 19.65 -14.90 -7.80
C GLU A 115 19.56 -16.09 -6.85
N LEU A 116 18.57 -16.96 -7.07
CA LEU A 116 18.37 -18.15 -6.26
C LEU A 116 19.53 -19.13 -6.41
N ALA A 117 20.08 -19.25 -7.62
CA ALA A 117 21.24 -20.09 -7.87
C ALA A 117 22.47 -19.63 -7.09
N VAL A 118 22.75 -18.31 -7.05
CA VAL A 118 23.82 -17.76 -6.22
C VAL A 118 23.53 -18.04 -4.75
N GLY A 119 22.36 -17.62 -4.28
CA GLY A 119 22.05 -17.70 -2.85
C GLY A 119 22.08 -19.13 -2.33
N LEU A 120 21.50 -20.08 -3.07
CA LEU A 120 21.41 -21.48 -2.64
C LEU A 120 22.77 -22.16 -2.68
N SER A 121 23.63 -21.81 -3.65
CA SER A 121 25.00 -22.31 -3.70
C SER A 121 25.84 -21.79 -2.53
N MET A 122 25.65 -20.51 -2.16
CA MET A 122 26.30 -19.91 -0.99
C MET A 122 25.83 -20.52 0.32
N PHE A 123 24.51 -20.69 0.46
CA PHE A 123 23.93 -21.37 1.61
C PHE A 123 24.49 -22.79 1.76
N ALA A 124 24.62 -23.54 0.66
CA ALA A 124 25.20 -24.87 0.67
C ALA A 124 26.70 -24.87 1.04
N LEU A 125 27.47 -23.89 0.56
CA LEU A 125 28.91 -23.75 0.84
C LEU A 125 29.20 -23.52 2.32
N LEU A 126 28.38 -22.69 2.96
CA LEU A 126 28.61 -22.19 4.31
C LEU A 126 27.85 -22.96 5.39
N ARG A 127 26.92 -23.85 5.01
CA ARG A 127 26.20 -24.69 5.96
C ARG A 127 27.14 -25.69 6.62
N ASP A 128 27.23 -25.60 7.94
CA ASP A 128 27.86 -26.62 8.78
C ASP A 128 26.82 -27.16 9.77
N LYS A 129 26.55 -28.47 9.70
CA LYS A 129 25.57 -29.13 10.58
C LYS A 129 25.92 -29.01 12.07
N LYS A 130 27.20 -28.84 12.40
CA LYS A 130 27.64 -28.67 13.80
C LYS A 130 27.34 -27.27 14.34
N LEU A 131 27.15 -26.30 13.44
CA LEU A 131 26.90 -24.90 13.77
C LEU A 131 25.45 -24.49 13.45
N GLU A 132 24.58 -25.45 13.12
CA GLU A 132 23.24 -25.18 12.62
C GLU A 132 22.39 -24.39 13.62
N ASP A 133 22.56 -24.66 14.92
CA ASP A 133 21.91 -23.93 16.03
C ASP A 133 22.38 -22.46 16.12
N TYR A 134 23.61 -22.16 15.71
CA TYR A 134 24.18 -20.80 15.70
C TYR A 134 23.88 -20.06 14.39
N LEU A 135 23.80 -20.79 13.28
CA LEU A 135 23.69 -20.22 11.94
C LEU A 135 22.26 -19.91 11.51
N GLY A 136 21.23 -20.49 12.15
CA GLY A 136 19.84 -20.28 11.74
C GLY A 136 19.46 -18.80 11.63
N GLN A 137 19.80 -18.00 12.64
CA GLN A 137 19.47 -16.57 12.66
C GLN A 137 20.46 -15.72 11.85
N PHE A 138 21.71 -16.15 11.74
CA PHE A 138 22.67 -15.56 10.81
C PHE A 138 22.12 -15.58 9.37
N TRP A 139 21.51 -16.70 8.98
CA TRP A 139 20.88 -16.82 7.66
C TRP A 139 19.67 -15.93 7.51
N VAL A 140 18.85 -15.77 8.56
CA VAL A 140 17.72 -14.83 8.55
C VAL A 140 18.21 -13.40 8.28
N HIS A 141 19.23 -12.96 9.01
CA HIS A 141 19.87 -11.65 8.83
C HIS A 141 20.44 -11.46 7.41
N SER A 142 21.23 -12.42 6.95
CA SER A 142 21.89 -12.35 5.63
C SER A 142 20.88 -12.32 4.49
N VAL A 143 19.79 -13.08 4.60
CA VAL A 143 18.69 -13.07 3.62
C VAL A 143 17.94 -11.75 3.66
N ALA A 144 17.60 -11.24 4.85
CA ALA A 144 16.94 -9.94 5.00
C ALA A 144 17.78 -8.80 4.40
N CYS A 145 19.09 -8.80 4.66
CA CYS A 145 20.05 -7.86 4.08
C CYS A 145 20.09 -7.98 2.55
N ALA A 146 20.24 -9.20 2.01
CA ALA A 146 20.25 -9.42 0.57
C ALA A 146 18.97 -8.87 -0.11
N VAL A 147 17.80 -9.26 0.37
CA VAL A 147 16.51 -8.85 -0.22
C VAL A 147 16.34 -7.33 -0.14
N CYS A 148 16.76 -6.70 0.97
CA CYS A 148 16.68 -5.25 1.13
C CYS A 148 17.66 -4.53 0.19
N ALA A 149 18.91 -4.99 0.10
CA ALA A 149 19.93 -4.43 -0.78
C ALA A 149 19.47 -4.43 -2.25
N LYS A 150 18.84 -5.54 -2.68
CA LYS A 150 18.22 -5.63 -4.00
C LYS A 150 17.10 -4.60 -4.17
N ALA A 151 16.16 -4.53 -3.22
CA ALA A 151 15.03 -3.62 -3.31
C ALA A 151 15.46 -2.14 -3.37
N LEU A 152 16.49 -1.77 -2.62
CA LEU A 152 17.11 -0.45 -2.67
C LEU A 152 17.79 -0.18 -4.02
N SER A 153 18.52 -1.16 -4.57
CA SER A 153 19.17 -1.03 -5.88
C SER A 153 18.17 -0.87 -7.03
N VAL A 154 17.04 -1.59 -6.97
CA VAL A 154 15.91 -1.41 -7.91
C VAL A 154 15.38 0.02 -7.83
N ALA A 155 15.20 0.56 -6.62
CA ALA A 155 14.70 1.92 -6.43
C ALA A 155 15.68 3.00 -6.92
N LEU A 156 16.98 2.72 -6.90
CA LEU A 156 18.03 3.58 -7.44
C LEU A 156 18.17 3.46 -8.97
N GLY A 157 17.47 2.53 -9.61
CA GLY A 157 17.57 2.29 -11.05
C GLY A 157 18.88 1.65 -11.48
N HIS A 158 19.52 0.88 -10.60
CA HIS A 158 20.72 0.11 -10.94
C HIS A 158 20.41 -0.97 -11.98
N GLU A 159 21.31 -1.14 -12.95
CA GLU A 159 21.17 -2.18 -13.98
C GLU A 159 21.44 -3.59 -13.43
N ASP A 160 22.42 -3.74 -12.53
CA ASP A 160 22.80 -5.01 -11.91
C ASP A 160 22.34 -5.04 -10.44
N THR A 161 21.07 -5.39 -10.23
CA THR A 161 20.46 -5.48 -8.89
C THR A 161 20.83 -6.78 -8.17
N GLU A 162 21.28 -7.77 -8.93
CA GLU A 162 21.72 -9.06 -8.47
C GLU A 162 23.07 -8.96 -7.76
N GLU A 163 24.00 -8.12 -8.26
CA GLU A 163 25.25 -7.83 -7.55
C GLU A 163 24.99 -7.31 -6.13
N ALA A 164 23.93 -6.51 -5.92
CA ALA A 164 23.51 -6.05 -4.59
C ALA A 164 22.93 -7.16 -3.71
N LEU A 165 22.13 -8.07 -4.29
CA LEU A 165 21.66 -9.26 -3.59
C LEU A 165 22.84 -10.12 -3.13
N VAL A 166 23.82 -10.37 -4.01
CA VAL A 166 25.03 -11.16 -3.68
C VAL A 166 25.82 -10.47 -2.59
N ALA A 167 26.08 -9.17 -2.72
CA ALA A 167 26.82 -8.41 -1.73
C ALA A 167 26.11 -8.42 -0.36
N GLY A 168 24.79 -8.23 -0.33
CA GLY A 168 23.99 -8.31 0.90
C GLY A 168 23.97 -9.71 1.51
N LEU A 169 24.02 -10.78 0.71
CA LEU A 169 24.10 -12.14 1.26
C LEU A 169 25.49 -12.47 1.83
N LEU A 170 26.55 -11.90 1.25
CA LEU A 170 27.94 -12.20 1.58
C LEU A 170 28.57 -11.25 2.60
N HIS A 171 27.94 -10.12 2.90
CA HIS A 171 28.54 -9.03 3.68
C HIS A 171 29.19 -9.53 4.99
N ASP A 172 28.56 -10.49 5.64
CA ASP A 172 28.93 -11.01 6.96
C ASP A 172 29.64 -12.38 6.91
N VAL A 173 30.11 -12.82 5.73
CA VAL A 173 30.75 -14.15 5.56
C VAL A 173 31.93 -14.37 6.51
N GLY A 174 32.65 -13.30 6.87
CA GLY A 174 33.75 -13.38 7.83
C GLY A 174 33.34 -13.93 9.19
N LYS A 175 32.11 -13.65 9.66
CA LYS A 175 31.61 -14.17 10.95
C LYS A 175 31.47 -15.69 10.93
N ILE A 176 30.99 -16.27 9.82
CA ILE A 176 30.90 -17.73 9.66
C ILE A 176 32.30 -18.35 9.69
N ILE A 177 33.25 -17.71 9.02
CA ILE A 177 34.64 -18.18 8.95
C ILE A 177 35.29 -18.10 10.34
N LEU A 178 35.11 -17.01 11.08
CA LEU A 178 35.54 -16.90 12.48
C LEU A 178 34.90 -17.99 13.35
N LEU A 179 33.58 -18.15 13.32
CA LEU A 179 32.87 -19.17 14.09
C LEU A 179 33.38 -20.59 13.79
N ARG A 180 33.69 -20.88 12.52
CA ARG A 180 34.16 -22.21 12.09
C ARG A 180 35.57 -22.51 12.58
N PHE A 181 36.48 -21.54 12.51
CA PHE A 181 37.92 -21.77 12.77
C PHE A 181 38.35 -21.40 14.19
N LEU A 182 37.61 -20.50 14.85
CA LEU A 182 37.84 -19.95 16.18
C LEU A 182 36.54 -19.95 17.02
N PRO A 183 35.89 -21.12 17.24
CA PRO A 183 34.60 -21.18 17.94
C PRO A 183 34.67 -20.76 19.40
N GLU A 184 35.81 -20.98 20.06
CA GLU A 184 36.03 -20.60 21.47
C GLU A 184 36.06 -19.06 21.58
N GLU A 185 36.88 -18.42 20.76
CA GLU A 185 37.02 -16.97 20.72
C GLU A 185 35.74 -16.28 20.22
N PHE A 186 35.04 -16.88 19.26
CA PHE A 186 33.74 -16.37 18.80
C PHE A 186 32.69 -16.37 19.92
N THR A 187 32.74 -17.37 20.82
CA THR A 187 31.87 -17.40 22.01
C THR A 187 32.20 -16.26 22.97
N GLU A 188 33.48 -15.94 23.17
CA GLU A 188 33.90 -14.79 23.99
C GLU A 188 33.46 -13.45 23.40
N ILE A 189 33.59 -13.29 22.07
CA ILE A 189 33.07 -12.13 21.34
C ILE A 189 31.57 -11.97 21.60
N GLN A 190 30.81 -13.07 21.51
CA GLN A 190 29.37 -13.03 21.73
C GLN A 190 29.00 -12.57 23.15
N ILE A 191 29.74 -13.04 24.16
CA ILE A 191 29.54 -12.61 25.55
C ILE A 191 29.76 -11.09 25.72
N LEU A 192 30.77 -10.51 25.06
CA LEU A 192 31.04 -9.07 25.11
C LEU A 192 29.97 -8.26 24.38
N VAL A 193 29.46 -8.79 23.26
CA VAL A 193 28.35 -8.18 22.52
C VAL A 193 27.08 -8.16 23.37
N ASP A 194 26.78 -9.27 24.07
CA ASP A 194 25.65 -9.36 25.00
C ASP A 194 25.78 -8.37 26.18
N GLN A 195 27.00 -7.97 26.52
CA GLN A 195 27.32 -6.95 27.54
C GLN A 195 27.22 -5.51 27.01
N GLY A 196 26.89 -5.32 25.73
CA GLY A 196 26.61 -4.02 25.13
C GLY A 196 27.71 -3.45 24.24
N MET A 197 28.78 -4.20 23.97
CA MET A 197 29.78 -3.82 22.96
C MET A 197 29.23 -4.04 21.55
N THR A 198 29.70 -3.25 20.59
CA THR A 198 29.48 -3.58 19.18
C THR A 198 30.28 -4.83 18.79
N THR A 199 29.84 -5.54 17.75
CA THR A 199 30.58 -6.71 17.25
C THR A 199 32.02 -6.35 16.88
N GLU A 200 32.25 -5.18 16.27
CA GLU A 200 33.58 -4.73 15.89
C GLU A 200 34.48 -4.47 17.11
N GLU A 201 33.95 -3.82 18.16
CA GLU A 201 34.70 -3.59 19.40
C GLU A 201 35.04 -4.90 20.12
N ALA A 202 34.10 -5.86 20.17
CA ALA A 202 34.31 -7.16 20.79
C ALA A 202 35.34 -8.00 20.01
N GLU A 203 35.25 -8.02 18.69
CA GLU A 203 36.22 -8.69 17.81
C GLU A 203 37.62 -8.08 17.94
N GLU A 204 37.73 -6.75 17.93
CA GLU A 204 39.00 -6.06 18.12
C GLU A 204 39.59 -6.37 19.50
N GLN A 205 38.75 -6.45 20.54
CA GLN A 205 39.20 -6.76 21.90
C GLN A 205 39.68 -8.22 22.05
N VAL A 206 39.01 -9.19 21.44
CA VAL A 206 39.35 -10.61 21.60
C VAL A 206 40.45 -11.04 20.63
N LEU A 207 40.37 -10.59 19.37
CA LEU A 207 41.18 -11.06 18.25
C LEU A 207 42.12 -9.99 17.67
N GLN A 208 41.87 -8.70 17.89
CA GLN A 208 42.48 -7.58 17.14
C GLN A 208 42.32 -7.74 15.62
N LEU A 209 41.20 -8.32 15.22
CA LEU A 209 40.85 -8.68 13.86
C LEU A 209 39.34 -8.62 13.74
N ARG A 210 38.81 -7.96 12.72
CA ARG A 210 37.36 -7.85 12.49
C ARG A 210 36.90 -8.84 11.43
N HIS A 211 35.63 -9.24 11.51
CA HIS A 211 35.01 -10.11 10.49
C HIS A 211 35.08 -9.52 9.08
N GLN A 212 35.10 -8.19 8.94
CA GLN A 212 35.28 -7.50 7.66
C GLN A 212 36.61 -7.84 6.99
N ASP A 213 37.71 -7.89 7.76
CA ASP A 213 39.06 -8.19 7.27
C ASP A 213 39.14 -9.66 6.82
N VAL A 214 38.58 -10.56 7.64
CA VAL A 214 38.48 -11.99 7.32
C VAL A 214 37.62 -12.22 6.08
N GLY A 215 36.46 -11.54 6.00
CA GLY A 215 35.55 -11.63 4.87
C GLY A 215 36.19 -11.14 3.57
N GLU A 216 36.91 -10.01 3.59
CA GLU A 216 37.67 -9.51 2.46
C GLU A 216 38.71 -10.52 1.98
N ALA A 217 39.53 -11.05 2.89
CA ALA A 217 40.57 -12.01 2.54
C ALA A 217 40.00 -13.29 1.89
N VAL A 218 38.87 -13.78 2.40
CA VAL A 218 38.16 -14.95 1.86
C VAL A 218 37.56 -14.63 0.49
N ALA A 219 36.90 -13.48 0.35
CA ALA A 219 36.31 -13.04 -0.92
C ALA A 219 37.36 -12.87 -2.03
N LEU A 220 38.56 -12.38 -1.69
CA LEU A 220 39.69 -12.29 -2.60
C LEU A 220 40.21 -13.68 -3.01
N ARG A 221 40.37 -14.61 -2.07
CA ARG A 221 40.76 -16.02 -2.36
C ARG A 221 39.73 -16.72 -3.25
N TRP A 222 38.47 -16.36 -3.12
CA TRP A 222 37.36 -16.81 -3.96
C TRP A 222 37.27 -16.11 -5.32
N ASN A 223 38.16 -15.16 -5.59
CA ASN A 223 38.20 -14.38 -6.83
C ASN A 223 36.87 -13.67 -7.13
N LEU A 224 36.21 -13.16 -6.09
CA LEU A 224 34.96 -12.40 -6.23
C LEU A 224 35.22 -11.02 -6.86
N PRO A 225 34.21 -10.43 -7.52
CA PRO A 225 34.28 -9.06 -8.02
C PRO A 225 34.73 -8.05 -6.95
N GLN A 226 35.64 -7.14 -7.31
CA GLN A 226 36.18 -6.13 -6.39
C GLN A 226 35.10 -5.25 -5.73
N ARG A 227 33.96 -5.01 -6.40
CA ARG A 227 32.82 -4.28 -5.82
C ARG A 227 32.22 -5.04 -4.65
N ILE A 228 31.98 -6.35 -4.81
CA ILE A 228 31.49 -7.22 -3.73
C ILE A 228 32.51 -7.29 -2.58
N VAL A 229 33.80 -7.44 -2.89
CA VAL A 229 34.88 -7.43 -1.89
C VAL A 229 34.84 -6.14 -1.05
N ARG A 230 34.69 -4.98 -1.70
CA ARG A 230 34.55 -3.68 -1.01
C ARG A 230 33.30 -3.61 -0.14
N CYS A 231 32.16 -4.11 -0.60
CA CYS A 231 30.96 -4.19 0.22
C CYS A 231 31.20 -5.00 1.48
N ILE A 232 31.80 -6.19 1.35
CA ILE A 232 32.16 -7.04 2.50
C ILE A 232 33.08 -6.28 3.46
N ARG A 233 34.09 -5.56 2.95
CA ARG A 233 35.05 -4.85 3.80
C ARG A 233 34.46 -3.65 4.55
N HIS A 234 33.48 -2.96 3.96
CA HIS A 234 33.03 -1.65 4.42
C HIS A 234 31.55 -1.55 4.83
N HIS A 235 30.81 -2.66 4.90
CA HIS A 235 29.35 -2.66 5.16
C HIS A 235 28.86 -2.09 6.51
N HIS A 236 29.74 -1.73 7.45
CA HIS A 236 29.36 -1.00 8.68
C HIS A 236 29.52 0.52 8.55
N HIS A 237 30.01 1.01 7.41
CA HIS A 237 30.29 2.42 7.20
C HIS A 237 29.67 2.93 5.91
N PHE A 238 29.00 4.08 6.00
CA PHE A 238 28.59 4.80 4.81
C PHE A 238 29.77 5.55 4.21
N ALA A 239 29.88 5.51 2.89
CA ALA A 239 30.73 6.39 2.14
C ALA A 239 29.95 7.66 1.72
N GLU A 240 30.67 8.71 1.32
CA GLU A 240 30.05 9.91 0.73
C GLU A 240 29.20 9.50 -0.48
N TYR A 241 27.94 9.93 -0.54
CA TYR A 241 27.07 9.56 -1.64
C TYR A 241 27.50 10.26 -2.94
N ARG A 242 27.64 9.49 -4.02
CA ARG A 242 27.92 10.00 -5.37
C ARG A 242 26.99 9.37 -6.38
N LYS A 243 26.24 10.20 -7.12
CA LYS A 243 25.23 9.76 -8.08
C LYS A 243 25.81 8.98 -9.28
N ASP A 244 27.07 9.24 -9.63
CA ASP A 244 27.73 8.64 -10.79
C ASP A 244 28.71 7.50 -10.43
N ASP A 245 28.77 7.09 -9.15
CA ASP A 245 29.66 6.02 -8.69
C ASP A 245 28.85 4.82 -8.17
N TYR A 246 28.57 3.88 -9.07
CA TYR A 246 27.85 2.65 -8.75
C TYR A 246 28.53 1.84 -7.64
N SER A 247 29.87 1.76 -7.60
CA SER A 247 30.58 0.98 -6.58
C SER A 247 30.36 1.57 -5.19
N GLN A 248 30.29 2.88 -5.08
CA GLN A 248 30.05 3.57 -3.81
C GLN A 248 28.59 3.47 -3.38
N GLN A 249 27.66 3.59 -4.34
CA GLN A 249 26.24 3.38 -4.10
C GLN A 249 25.95 1.96 -3.61
N LEU A 250 26.54 0.95 -4.24
CA LEU A 250 26.42 -0.44 -3.82
C LEU A 250 26.89 -0.65 -2.38
N GLY A 251 27.99 0.00 -1.99
CA GLY A 251 28.46 0.01 -0.60
C GLY A 251 27.40 0.56 0.37
N ASN A 252 26.89 1.77 0.09
CA ASN A 252 25.85 2.40 0.92
C ASN A 252 24.54 1.59 0.94
N VAL A 253 24.17 0.95 -0.17
CA VAL A 253 23.01 0.06 -0.26
C VAL A 253 23.17 -1.11 0.70
N VAL A 254 24.33 -1.78 0.70
CA VAL A 254 24.59 -2.92 1.59
C VAL A 254 24.66 -2.48 3.05
N THR A 255 25.28 -1.34 3.34
CA THR A 255 25.28 -0.76 4.69
C THR A 255 23.87 -0.49 5.19
N LEU A 256 23.03 0.17 4.39
CA LEU A 256 21.64 0.44 4.77
C LEU A 256 20.84 -0.86 4.92
N ALA A 257 21.01 -1.81 4.01
CA ALA A 257 20.34 -3.11 4.08
C ALA A 257 20.76 -3.94 5.30
N ASN A 258 22.01 -3.85 5.74
CA ASN A 258 22.47 -4.44 6.98
C ASN A 258 21.74 -3.81 8.18
N ILE A 259 21.62 -2.48 8.22
CA ILE A 259 20.85 -1.77 9.26
C ILE A 259 19.38 -2.20 9.27
N PHE A 260 18.76 -2.33 8.09
CA PHE A 260 17.41 -2.89 7.95
C PHE A 260 17.31 -4.28 8.60
N ALA A 261 18.23 -5.18 8.27
CA ALA A 261 18.23 -6.54 8.79
C ALA A 261 18.44 -6.57 10.32
N MET A 262 19.35 -5.75 10.85
CA MET A 262 19.56 -5.62 12.30
C MET A 262 18.30 -5.13 13.03
N HIS A 263 17.57 -4.19 12.44
CA HIS A 263 16.40 -3.58 13.05
C HIS A 263 15.16 -4.49 12.98
N TYR A 264 14.83 -4.99 11.79
CA TYR A 264 13.58 -5.73 11.55
C TYR A 264 13.74 -7.23 11.72
N TYR A 265 14.95 -7.77 11.64
CA TYR A 265 15.25 -9.20 11.77
C TYR A 265 16.35 -9.45 12.80
N PRO A 266 16.18 -8.97 14.05
CA PRO A 266 17.21 -9.07 15.06
C PRO A 266 17.53 -10.54 15.36
N SER A 267 18.82 -10.86 15.36
CA SER A 267 19.33 -12.15 15.79
C SER A 267 19.46 -12.14 17.32
N SER A 268 18.73 -13.00 18.02
CA SER A 268 18.90 -13.34 19.43
C SER A 268 20.13 -14.24 19.68
N ALA A 269 20.63 -14.94 18.65
CA ALA A 269 21.83 -15.76 18.72
C ALA A 269 23.12 -14.94 18.52
N ILE A 270 23.01 -13.78 17.86
CA ILE A 270 24.06 -12.78 17.68
C ILE A 270 23.39 -11.40 17.80
N PRO A 271 23.13 -10.88 19.03
CA PRO A 271 22.59 -9.55 19.22
C PRO A 271 23.41 -8.50 18.48
N LEU A 272 22.84 -7.97 17.40
CA LEU A 272 23.42 -6.87 16.65
C LEU A 272 22.83 -5.58 17.22
N ARG A 273 23.69 -4.66 17.67
CA ARG A 273 23.23 -3.37 18.20
C ARG A 273 22.57 -2.57 17.08
N VAL A 274 21.26 -2.40 17.17
CA VAL A 274 20.48 -1.61 16.21
C VAL A 274 20.93 -0.15 16.26
N PRO A 275 21.29 0.47 15.12
CA PRO A 275 21.54 1.91 15.07
C PRO A 275 20.32 2.69 15.58
N THR A 276 20.58 3.72 16.39
CA THR A 276 19.52 4.62 16.89
C THR A 276 19.01 5.59 15.82
N GLU A 277 19.67 5.65 14.67
CA GLU A 277 19.30 6.51 13.56
C GLU A 277 18.14 5.92 12.79
N ASN A 278 17.21 6.79 12.41
CA ASN A 278 16.01 6.41 11.68
C ASN A 278 16.39 5.94 10.26
N PHE A 279 15.95 4.73 9.90
CA PHE A 279 16.19 4.11 8.60
C PHE A 279 15.84 5.03 7.41
N LEU A 280 14.76 5.82 7.53
CA LEU A 280 14.32 6.74 6.48
C LEU A 280 15.30 7.91 6.29
N ASP A 281 15.84 8.43 7.39
CA ASP A 281 16.80 9.54 7.35
C ASP A 281 18.14 9.08 6.73
N LEU A 282 18.58 7.87 7.08
CA LEU A 282 19.76 7.24 6.49
C LEU A 282 19.59 6.99 4.98
N ALA A 283 18.43 6.48 4.57
CA ALA A 283 18.13 6.25 3.15
C ALA A 283 18.15 7.56 2.35
N ARG A 284 17.59 8.64 2.91
CA ARG A 284 17.63 9.97 2.29
C ARG A 284 19.06 10.51 2.21
N GLN A 285 19.81 10.44 3.31
CA GLN A 285 21.14 11.03 3.41
C GLN A 285 22.18 10.30 2.54
N HIS A 286 22.13 8.97 2.47
CA HIS A 286 23.20 8.17 1.88
C HIS A 286 22.85 7.54 0.54
N LEU A 287 21.59 7.59 0.10
CA LEU A 287 21.13 7.07 -1.17
C LEU A 287 20.26 8.05 -1.98
N ASP A 288 19.93 9.23 -1.44
CA ASP A 288 19.03 10.22 -2.08
C ASP A 288 17.65 9.63 -2.46
N LEU A 289 17.14 8.72 -1.62
CA LEU A 289 15.83 8.11 -1.81
C LEU A 289 14.71 8.89 -1.10
N ASP A 290 13.59 9.08 -1.81
CA ASP A 290 12.38 9.67 -1.25
C ASP A 290 11.75 8.78 -0.17
N GLU A 291 11.22 9.40 0.88
CA GLU A 291 10.63 8.70 2.02
C GLU A 291 9.48 7.76 1.60
N ASP A 292 8.65 8.18 0.66
CA ASP A 292 7.54 7.36 0.15
C ASP A 292 8.04 6.10 -0.58
N VAL A 293 9.16 6.19 -1.30
CA VAL A 293 9.78 5.05 -1.98
C VAL A 293 10.28 4.05 -0.94
N VAL A 294 11.00 4.52 0.08
CA VAL A 294 11.54 3.66 1.14
C VAL A 294 10.41 3.01 1.93
N ARG A 295 9.34 3.75 2.27
CA ARG A 295 8.16 3.19 2.94
C ARG A 295 7.48 2.11 2.11
N ASN A 296 7.38 2.28 0.80
CA ASN A 296 6.83 1.26 -0.09
C ASN A 296 7.71 0.00 -0.17
N ILE A 297 9.04 0.16 -0.14
CA ILE A 297 9.96 -0.97 -0.01
C ILE A 297 9.67 -1.71 1.30
N LEU A 298 9.65 -1.02 2.45
CA LEU A 298 9.43 -1.64 3.77
C LEU A 298 8.14 -2.47 3.83
N LYS A 299 7.04 -2.01 3.23
CA LYS A 299 5.76 -2.76 3.17
C LYS A 299 5.88 -4.11 2.50
N MET A 300 6.63 -4.19 1.39
CA MET A 300 6.78 -5.44 0.65
C MET A 300 7.90 -6.32 1.22
N MET A 301 8.75 -5.79 2.09
CA MET A 301 9.94 -6.49 2.57
C MET A 301 9.60 -7.75 3.34
N ARG A 302 8.62 -7.73 4.25
CA ARG A 302 8.34 -8.89 5.10
C ARG A 302 8.07 -10.14 4.26
N ARG A 303 7.10 -10.02 3.36
CA ARG A 303 6.70 -11.08 2.45
C ARG A 303 7.87 -11.55 1.58
N ARG A 304 8.66 -10.62 1.03
CA ARG A 304 9.83 -10.99 0.20
C ARG A 304 10.91 -11.72 0.99
N VAL A 305 11.19 -11.32 2.23
CA VAL A 305 12.16 -12.01 3.07
C VAL A 305 11.66 -13.41 3.41
N GLU A 306 10.40 -13.55 3.84
CA GLU A 306 9.79 -14.85 4.14
C GLU A 306 9.82 -15.81 2.94
N GLU A 307 9.59 -15.31 1.73
CA GLU A 307 9.72 -16.08 0.49
C GLU A 307 11.14 -16.64 0.31
N TYR A 308 12.17 -15.79 0.47
CA TYR A 308 13.56 -16.24 0.36
C TYR A 308 13.91 -17.23 1.48
N LEU A 309 13.47 -16.98 2.71
CA LEU A 309 13.73 -17.88 3.84
C LEU A 309 13.15 -19.29 3.64
N ASP A 310 11.92 -19.39 3.14
CA ASP A 310 11.30 -20.69 2.79
C ASP A 310 12.14 -21.44 1.73
N ILE A 311 12.64 -20.73 0.73
CA ILE A 311 13.49 -21.32 -0.32
C ILE A 311 14.82 -21.82 0.25
N PHE A 312 15.43 -21.05 1.15
CA PHE A 312 16.65 -21.46 1.84
C PHE A 312 16.41 -22.62 2.81
N GLY A 313 15.17 -22.82 3.25
CA GLY A 313 14.80 -23.78 4.28
C GLY A 313 15.24 -23.29 5.67
N VAL A 314 15.14 -21.98 5.89
CA VAL A 314 15.51 -21.29 7.13
C VAL A 314 14.23 -20.80 7.78
N THR A 315 14.06 -21.12 9.06
CA THR A 315 12.89 -20.67 9.83
C THR A 315 13.26 -19.43 10.64
N ALA A 316 12.57 -18.31 10.42
CA ALA A 316 12.68 -17.15 11.29
C ALA A 316 11.85 -17.31 12.56
N THR A 317 12.20 -16.56 13.61
CA THR A 317 11.37 -16.45 14.80
C THR A 317 10.06 -15.74 14.46
N GLU A 318 8.99 -16.01 15.21
CA GLU A 318 7.71 -15.34 14.94
C GLU A 318 7.77 -13.82 15.10
N GLU A 319 8.73 -13.31 15.88
CA GLU A 319 8.95 -11.89 16.16
C GLU A 319 9.66 -11.15 15.02
N ALA A 320 10.44 -11.88 14.19
CA ALA A 320 11.17 -11.31 13.09
C ALA A 320 10.22 -10.70 12.05
N GLY A 321 10.45 -9.45 11.69
CA GLY A 321 9.67 -8.70 10.71
C GLY A 321 8.30 -8.23 11.20
N ARG A 322 7.87 -8.50 12.45
CA ARG A 322 6.54 -8.08 12.95
C ARG A 322 6.31 -6.57 12.90
N GLU A 323 7.35 -5.77 13.11
CA GLU A 323 7.24 -4.31 13.05
C GLU A 323 6.91 -3.81 11.63
N LEU A 324 7.25 -4.57 10.58
CA LEU A 324 6.90 -4.23 9.20
C LEU A 324 5.38 -4.31 8.97
N ASP A 325 4.65 -5.15 9.71
CA ASP A 325 3.17 -5.20 9.62
C ASP A 325 2.51 -3.93 10.15
N GLN A 326 3.15 -3.30 11.14
CA GLN A 326 2.63 -2.08 11.75
C GLN A 326 2.71 -0.89 10.77
N ILE A 327 3.71 -0.90 9.88
CA ILE A 327 3.86 0.09 8.80
C ILE A 327 2.70 -0.01 7.81
N ASP A 328 2.29 -1.23 7.46
CA ASP A 328 1.18 -1.48 6.52
C ASP A 328 -0.17 -1.04 7.11
N THR A 329 -0.45 -1.45 8.35
CA THR A 329 -1.72 -1.14 9.03
C THR A 329 -1.94 0.36 9.28
N ALA A 330 -0.90 1.12 9.62
CA ALA A 330 -1.00 2.55 9.86
C ALA A 330 -1.35 3.33 8.57
N GLN A 331 -0.80 2.94 7.43
CA GLN A 331 -1.09 3.59 6.16
C GLN A 331 -2.43 3.19 5.58
N ASP A 332 -2.84 1.93 5.75
CA ASP A 332 -4.20 1.49 5.41
C ASP A 332 -5.27 2.28 6.18
N ALA A 333 -5.02 2.54 7.46
CA ALA A 333 -5.87 3.38 8.28
C ALA A 333 -5.92 4.83 7.75
N ALA A 334 -4.76 5.40 7.39
CA ALA A 334 -4.66 6.74 6.82
C ALA A 334 -5.38 6.85 5.45
N ALA A 335 -5.22 5.86 4.57
CA ALA A 335 -5.87 5.82 3.26
C ALA A 335 -7.41 5.77 3.40
N ARG A 336 -7.92 4.94 4.33
CA ARG A 336 -9.36 4.88 4.65
C ARG A 336 -9.87 6.21 5.21
N ALA A 337 -9.10 6.85 6.09
CA ALA A 337 -9.45 8.16 6.63
C ALA A 337 -9.52 9.24 5.54
N GLN A 338 -8.55 9.27 4.63
CA GLN A 338 -8.50 10.22 3.52
C GLN A 338 -9.68 10.05 2.55
N ALA A 339 -10.05 8.80 2.22
CA ALA A 339 -11.22 8.52 1.39
C ALA A 339 -12.52 9.07 2.03
N LYS A 340 -12.66 8.93 3.35
CA LYS A 340 -13.82 9.44 4.10
C LYS A 340 -13.88 10.97 4.15
N ILE A 341 -12.73 11.63 4.27
CA ILE A 341 -12.64 13.10 4.19
C ILE A 341 -13.10 13.59 2.81
N TYR A 342 -12.64 12.95 1.74
CA TYR A 342 -13.01 13.30 0.37
C TYR A 342 -14.52 13.15 0.14
N GLU A 343 -15.12 12.06 0.61
CA GLU A 343 -16.56 11.83 0.56
C GLU A 343 -17.36 12.94 1.28
N MET A 344 -16.97 13.28 2.52
CA MET A 344 -17.57 14.38 3.29
C MET A 344 -17.45 15.73 2.59
N GLN A 345 -16.29 16.04 2.01
CA GLN A 345 -16.07 17.29 1.28
C GLN A 345 -16.96 17.37 0.03
N HIS A 346 -17.13 16.26 -0.68
CA HIS A 346 -18.02 16.18 -1.83
C HIS A 346 -19.48 16.45 -1.42
N GLU A 347 -19.96 15.82 -0.35
CA GLU A 347 -21.32 16.03 0.17
C GLU A 347 -21.55 17.48 0.62
N LEU A 348 -20.59 18.08 1.33
CA LEU A 348 -20.67 19.48 1.77
C LEU A 348 -20.73 20.45 0.58
N LYS A 349 -19.96 20.18 -0.47
CA LYS A 349 -19.97 20.99 -1.70
C LYS A 349 -21.35 20.96 -2.36
N LEU A 350 -21.99 19.79 -2.47
CA LEU A 350 -23.34 19.65 -3.02
C LEU A 350 -24.38 20.42 -2.19
N LYS A 351 -24.33 20.32 -0.85
CA LYS A 351 -25.22 21.08 0.04
C LYS A 351 -25.01 22.60 -0.08
N SER A 352 -23.78 23.07 -0.23
CA SER A 352 -23.48 24.49 -0.44
C SER A 352 -24.05 25.05 -1.76
N LEU A 353 -24.13 24.22 -2.80
CA LEU A 353 -24.69 24.59 -4.09
C LEU A 353 -26.22 24.67 -4.01
N ALA A 354 -26.85 23.71 -3.32
CA ALA A 354 -28.28 23.72 -3.06
C ALA A 354 -28.71 25.00 -2.33
N LEU A 355 -27.98 25.40 -1.28
CA LEU A 355 -28.27 26.63 -0.54
C LEU A 355 -28.18 27.89 -1.43
N ARG A 356 -27.16 27.98 -2.29
CA ARG A 356 -27.05 29.08 -3.26
C ARG A 356 -28.24 29.16 -4.20
N ARG A 357 -28.70 28.00 -4.73
CA ARG A 357 -29.90 27.94 -5.58
C ARG A 357 -31.16 28.44 -4.87
N VAL A 358 -31.35 28.09 -3.60
CA VAL A 358 -32.47 28.58 -2.78
C VAL A 358 -32.44 30.11 -2.70
N VAL A 359 -31.27 30.70 -2.41
CA VAL A 359 -31.10 32.16 -2.31
C VAL A 359 -31.35 32.85 -3.66
N ASP A 360 -30.79 32.32 -4.75
CA ASP A 360 -30.93 32.90 -6.10
C ASP A 360 -32.37 32.85 -6.59
N ILE A 361 -33.08 31.75 -6.35
CA ILE A 361 -34.51 31.65 -6.63
C ILE A 361 -35.28 32.66 -5.78
N GLY A 362 -35.00 32.74 -4.47
CA GLY A 362 -35.65 33.71 -3.59
C GLY A 362 -35.54 35.16 -4.09
N ARG A 363 -34.36 35.56 -4.60
CA ARG A 363 -34.17 36.87 -5.25
C ARG A 363 -34.98 36.99 -6.55
N THR A 364 -35.05 35.92 -7.33
CA THR A 364 -35.82 35.88 -8.59
C THR A 364 -37.32 36.06 -8.34
N ILE A 365 -37.86 35.52 -7.24
CA ILE A 365 -39.25 35.75 -6.81
C ILE A 365 -39.50 37.25 -6.57
N ILE A 366 -38.52 38.01 -6.11
CA ILE A 366 -38.70 39.46 -5.89
C ILE A 366 -38.66 40.23 -7.23
N SER A 367 -37.86 39.76 -8.20
CA SER A 367 -37.61 40.46 -9.48
C SER A 367 -38.74 40.43 -10.52
N GLY A 368 -39.91 39.85 -10.22
CA GLY A 368 -41.07 39.89 -11.11
C GLY A 368 -41.06 38.94 -12.31
N VAL A 369 -40.15 37.95 -12.37
CA VAL A 369 -40.10 36.93 -13.43
C VAL A 369 -41.44 36.17 -13.55
N PRO A 370 -41.93 35.84 -14.76
CA PRO A 370 -43.16 35.09 -14.96
C PRO A 370 -43.23 33.79 -14.13
N ILE A 371 -44.39 33.49 -13.56
CA ILE A 371 -44.55 32.37 -12.62
C ILE A 371 -44.19 31.00 -13.22
N HIS A 372 -44.46 30.78 -14.52
CA HIS A 372 -44.15 29.50 -15.17
C HIS A 372 -42.63 29.25 -15.25
N GLU A 373 -41.85 30.27 -15.59
CA GLU A 373 -40.38 30.18 -15.65
C GLU A 373 -39.78 29.99 -14.26
N LEU A 374 -40.33 30.69 -13.25
CA LEU A 374 -39.92 30.55 -11.86
C LEU A 374 -40.19 29.14 -11.31
N ILE A 375 -41.35 28.56 -11.64
CA ILE A 375 -41.70 27.18 -11.29
C ILE A 375 -40.72 26.21 -11.95
N GLU A 376 -40.44 26.35 -13.25
CA GLU A 376 -39.48 25.46 -13.93
C GLU A 376 -38.08 25.53 -13.29
N ARG A 377 -37.58 26.74 -12.99
CA ARG A 377 -36.29 26.94 -12.29
C ARG A 377 -36.26 26.28 -10.91
N ILE A 378 -37.37 26.34 -10.15
CA ILE A 378 -37.47 25.67 -8.85
C ILE A 378 -37.42 24.15 -9.02
N LEU A 379 -38.17 23.59 -9.97
CA LEU A 379 -38.18 22.15 -10.21
C LEU A 379 -36.81 21.63 -10.69
N GLU A 380 -36.10 22.39 -11.54
CA GLU A 380 -34.71 22.09 -11.94
C GLU A 380 -33.74 22.15 -10.76
N ALA A 381 -33.90 23.14 -9.88
CA ALA A 381 -33.10 23.26 -8.66
C ALA A 381 -33.35 22.09 -7.70
N ILE A 382 -34.59 21.64 -7.56
CA ILE A 382 -34.91 20.42 -6.79
C ILE A 382 -34.21 19.23 -7.43
N GLN A 383 -34.44 18.97 -8.72
CA GLN A 383 -33.91 17.80 -9.43
C GLN A 383 -32.38 17.68 -9.27
N SER A 384 -31.68 18.78 -9.52
CA SER A 384 -30.21 18.82 -9.50
C SER A 384 -29.60 18.87 -8.09
N SER A 385 -30.34 19.33 -7.08
CA SER A 385 -29.85 19.39 -5.69
C SER A 385 -30.16 18.12 -4.90
N THR A 386 -31.21 17.40 -5.28
CA THR A 386 -31.59 16.14 -4.65
C THR A 386 -31.17 14.93 -5.47
N GLY A 387 -30.69 15.09 -6.71
CA GLY A 387 -30.40 13.95 -7.60
C GLY A 387 -31.64 13.09 -7.87
N ALA A 388 -32.83 13.71 -7.93
CA ALA A 388 -34.04 13.07 -8.41
C ALA A 388 -33.97 12.90 -9.93
N ASP A 389 -34.51 11.80 -10.45
CA ASP A 389 -34.54 11.55 -11.90
C ASP A 389 -35.61 12.42 -12.57
N ALA A 390 -36.76 12.58 -11.89
CA ALA A 390 -37.81 13.50 -12.28
C ALA A 390 -38.48 14.17 -11.08
N VAL A 391 -38.95 15.40 -11.31
CA VAL A 391 -39.70 16.20 -10.34
C VAL A 391 -40.95 16.75 -11.03
N ALA A 392 -42.10 16.66 -10.37
CA ALA A 392 -43.38 17.16 -10.85
C ALA A 392 -44.05 18.06 -9.81
N LEU A 393 -44.79 19.04 -10.30
CA LEU A 393 -45.65 19.93 -9.51
C LEU A 393 -47.11 19.60 -9.81
N ALA A 394 -47.90 19.40 -8.76
CA ALA A 394 -49.36 19.28 -8.85
C ALA A 394 -50.03 20.31 -7.94
N LEU A 395 -51.09 20.97 -8.41
CA LEU A 395 -51.83 21.97 -7.65
C LEU A 395 -53.30 21.55 -7.46
N LEU A 396 -53.85 21.93 -6.32
CA LEU A 396 -55.25 21.70 -5.99
C LEU A 396 -56.16 22.74 -6.66
N ASN A 397 -57.08 22.27 -7.50
CA ASN A 397 -58.11 23.08 -8.13
C ASN A 397 -59.47 22.87 -7.43
N ARG A 398 -59.79 23.74 -6.46
CA ARG A 398 -61.04 23.64 -5.69
C ARG A 398 -62.30 23.83 -6.54
N ASN A 399 -62.24 24.69 -7.56
CA ASN A 399 -63.39 24.96 -8.44
C ASN A 399 -63.75 23.75 -9.31
N ARG A 400 -62.76 22.93 -9.68
CA ARG A 400 -62.94 21.71 -10.46
C ARG A 400 -62.97 20.43 -9.62
N GLY A 401 -62.86 20.56 -8.29
CA GLY A 401 -62.87 19.43 -7.35
C GLY A 401 -61.75 18.41 -7.58
N ARG A 402 -60.59 18.83 -8.10
CA ARG A 402 -59.51 17.92 -8.54
C ARG A 402 -58.10 18.49 -8.32
N ILE A 403 -57.09 17.63 -8.32
CA ILE A 403 -55.66 17.94 -8.34
C ILE A 403 -55.17 17.82 -9.78
N ASP A 404 -54.56 18.89 -10.30
CA ASP A 404 -54.06 18.98 -11.67
C ASP A 404 -52.53 19.05 -11.68
N GLY A 405 -51.90 18.31 -12.61
CA GLY A 405 -50.46 18.44 -12.88
C GLY A 405 -50.17 19.76 -13.59
N VAL A 406 -49.17 20.49 -13.12
CA VAL A 406 -48.86 21.85 -13.60
C VAL A 406 -47.56 21.89 -14.39
N ALA A 407 -46.49 21.36 -13.83
CA ALA A 407 -45.16 21.40 -14.43
C ALA A 407 -44.35 20.15 -14.05
N GLY A 408 -43.33 19.83 -14.82
CA GLY A 408 -42.42 18.72 -14.50
C GLY A 408 -41.11 18.79 -15.27
N VAL A 409 -40.03 18.44 -14.59
CA VAL A 409 -38.65 18.45 -15.06
C VAL A 409 -38.05 17.06 -14.88
N GLY A 410 -37.33 16.57 -15.88
CA GLY A 410 -36.74 15.22 -15.89
C GLY A 410 -37.29 14.30 -16.98
N TYR A 411 -36.63 13.16 -17.17
CA TYR A 411 -36.92 12.25 -18.27
C TYR A 411 -38.30 11.59 -18.10
N GLY A 412 -39.14 11.63 -19.14
CA GLY A 412 -40.44 10.94 -19.16
C GLY A 412 -41.56 11.56 -18.30
N ILE A 413 -41.30 12.66 -17.58
CA ILE A 413 -42.29 13.24 -16.64
C ILE A 413 -43.37 14.08 -17.31
N ARG A 414 -43.08 14.73 -18.46
CA ARG A 414 -44.03 15.64 -19.13
C ARG A 414 -45.36 14.98 -19.55
N PRO A 415 -45.38 13.77 -20.15
CA PRO A 415 -46.63 13.06 -20.46
C PRO A 415 -47.41 12.61 -19.22
N ILE A 416 -46.71 12.41 -18.09
CA ILE A 416 -47.32 12.05 -16.81
C ILE A 416 -48.03 13.27 -16.22
N VAL A 417 -47.35 14.41 -16.13
CA VAL A 417 -47.93 15.67 -15.62
C VAL A 417 -49.18 16.06 -16.40
N LYS A 418 -49.16 15.96 -17.73
CA LYS A 418 -50.33 16.28 -18.58
C LYS A 418 -51.56 15.39 -18.37
N ARG A 419 -51.37 14.17 -17.86
CA ARG A 419 -52.46 13.22 -17.60
C ARG A 419 -52.90 13.24 -16.14
N LEU A 420 -52.20 14.00 -15.28
CA LEU A 420 -52.47 14.07 -13.84
C LEU A 420 -53.71 14.93 -13.60
N HIS A 421 -54.85 14.26 -13.47
CA HIS A 421 -56.14 14.83 -13.13
C HIS A 421 -56.83 13.91 -12.13
N LEU A 422 -56.60 14.13 -10.84
CA LEU A 422 -57.12 13.27 -9.78
C LEU A 422 -58.27 13.94 -9.01
N PRO A 423 -59.37 13.25 -8.70
CA PRO A 423 -60.37 13.78 -7.78
C PRO A 423 -59.72 14.03 -6.41
N HIS A 424 -60.26 14.98 -5.65
CA HIS A 424 -59.71 15.34 -4.34
C HIS A 424 -60.72 15.10 -3.22
N SER A 425 -60.39 14.16 -2.34
CA SER A 425 -60.96 14.03 -0.99
C SER A 425 -59.88 13.57 -0.01
N ARG A 426 -60.10 13.76 1.29
CA ARG A 426 -59.12 13.48 2.35
C ARG A 426 -58.60 12.03 2.38
N LYS A 427 -59.27 11.08 1.71
CA LYS A 427 -58.88 9.65 1.71
C LYS A 427 -58.67 9.03 0.33
N ASP A 428 -58.90 9.76 -0.77
CA ASP A 428 -59.03 9.16 -2.11
C ASP A 428 -57.69 8.72 -2.73
N ASN A 429 -56.59 9.42 -2.45
CA ASN A 429 -55.29 9.17 -3.06
C ASN A 429 -54.13 9.73 -2.20
N LEU A 430 -52.90 9.32 -2.51
CA LEU A 430 -51.71 9.70 -1.74
C LEU A 430 -51.48 11.21 -1.80
N LEU A 431 -51.61 11.81 -2.99
CA LEU A 431 -51.48 13.26 -3.17
C LEU A 431 -52.45 14.05 -2.29
N SER A 432 -53.71 13.62 -2.21
CA SER A 432 -54.72 14.27 -1.37
C SER A 432 -54.36 14.17 0.11
N ARG A 433 -53.85 13.03 0.57
CA ARG A 433 -53.39 12.89 1.96
C ARG A 433 -52.24 13.84 2.28
N VAL A 434 -51.22 13.92 1.42
CA VAL A 434 -50.10 14.84 1.62
C VAL A 434 -50.57 16.29 1.67
N ILE A 435 -51.47 16.68 0.75
CA ILE A 435 -52.03 18.03 0.69
C ILE A 435 -52.86 18.37 1.93
N TYR A 436 -53.74 17.47 2.39
CA TYR A 436 -54.62 17.74 3.53
C TYR A 436 -53.96 17.60 4.89
N ASP A 437 -53.05 16.64 5.04
CA ASP A 437 -52.37 16.35 6.31
C ASP A 437 -51.10 17.19 6.48
N ILE A 438 -50.67 17.89 5.42
CA ILE A 438 -49.50 18.79 5.41
C ILE A 438 -48.25 18.07 5.94
N LYS A 439 -48.07 16.81 5.50
CA LYS A 439 -46.94 15.99 5.90
C LYS A 439 -46.31 15.33 4.68
N PRO A 440 -44.98 15.45 4.48
CA PRO A 440 -44.32 14.74 3.39
C PRO A 440 -44.43 13.23 3.61
N ILE A 441 -44.58 12.50 2.51
CA ILE A 441 -44.57 11.03 2.51
C ILE A 441 -43.45 10.57 1.59
N ASN A 442 -42.51 9.82 2.15
CA ASN A 442 -41.44 9.16 1.43
C ASN A 442 -41.85 7.70 1.20
N VAL A 443 -42.11 7.34 -0.06
CA VAL A 443 -42.47 5.98 -0.48
C VAL A 443 -41.18 5.25 -0.84
N LEU A 444 -40.73 4.39 0.07
CA LEU A 444 -39.47 3.64 -0.08
C LEU A 444 -39.59 2.49 -1.09
N ASP A 445 -40.77 1.89 -1.17
CA ASP A 445 -41.11 0.80 -2.08
C ASP A 445 -42.62 0.81 -2.37
N VAL A 446 -42.98 1.01 -3.64
CA VAL A 446 -44.37 1.03 -4.12
C VAL A 446 -45.05 -0.35 -4.01
N GLU A 447 -44.27 -1.44 -4.03
CA GLU A 447 -44.79 -2.81 -3.92
C GLU A 447 -45.09 -3.22 -2.47
N SER A 448 -44.62 -2.45 -1.48
CA SER A 448 -44.84 -2.77 -0.07
C SER A 448 -46.34 -2.82 0.29
N PRO A 449 -46.79 -3.83 1.08
CA PRO A 449 -48.19 -3.98 1.49
C PRO A 449 -48.78 -2.73 2.18
N ILE A 450 -47.93 -1.92 2.82
CA ILE A 450 -48.33 -0.68 3.49
C ILE A 450 -48.80 0.37 2.47
N TYR A 451 -48.00 0.62 1.43
CA TYR A 451 -48.29 1.63 0.40
C TYR A 451 -49.30 1.13 -0.63
N SER A 452 -49.41 -0.19 -0.83
CA SER A 452 -50.45 -0.79 -1.68
C SER A 452 -51.86 -0.39 -1.20
N LYS A 453 -52.10 -0.22 0.10
CA LYS A 453 -53.42 0.19 0.62
C LYS A 453 -53.71 1.69 0.48
N ILE A 454 -52.71 2.48 0.08
CA ILE A 454 -52.75 3.95 0.10
C ILE A 454 -52.70 4.52 -1.33
N LEU A 455 -51.97 3.87 -2.23
CA LEU A 455 -51.84 4.27 -3.63
C LEU A 455 -53.05 3.80 -4.45
N SER A 456 -53.64 4.72 -5.21
CA SER A 456 -54.66 4.38 -6.20
C SER A 456 -54.08 3.57 -7.38
N GLU A 457 -54.93 2.83 -8.08
CA GLU A 457 -54.55 2.07 -9.29
C GLU A 457 -53.95 2.96 -10.38
N TRP A 458 -54.43 4.20 -10.47
CA TRP A 458 -53.88 5.23 -11.34
C TRP A 458 -52.49 5.71 -10.88
N GLU A 459 -52.28 5.98 -9.59
CA GLU A 459 -50.96 6.39 -9.06
C GLU A 459 -49.89 5.32 -9.26
N ARG A 460 -50.26 4.04 -9.09
CA ARG A 460 -49.33 2.92 -9.36
C ARG A 460 -48.95 2.82 -10.83
N SER A 461 -49.90 3.00 -11.75
CA SER A 461 -49.67 2.87 -13.20
C SER A 461 -49.00 4.10 -13.83
N VAL A 462 -49.14 5.28 -13.23
CA VAL A 462 -48.64 6.54 -13.79
C VAL A 462 -47.27 6.95 -13.24
N TRP A 463 -46.98 6.68 -11.96
CA TRP A 463 -45.67 7.04 -11.40
C TRP A 463 -44.56 6.07 -11.81
N GLY A 464 -44.82 4.76 -11.90
CA GLY A 464 -43.89 3.77 -12.48
C GLY A 464 -42.48 3.70 -11.86
N ALA A 465 -42.23 4.43 -10.77
CA ALA A 465 -40.99 4.50 -10.05
C ALA A 465 -41.04 3.57 -8.83
N PRO A 466 -39.99 2.78 -8.56
CA PRO A 466 -39.97 1.89 -7.40
C PRO A 466 -40.00 2.65 -6.06
N ALA A 467 -39.49 3.88 -6.04
CA ALA A 467 -39.50 4.78 -4.89
C ALA A 467 -39.71 6.23 -5.32
N PHE A 468 -40.45 7.01 -4.53
CA PHE A 468 -40.66 8.44 -4.76
C PHE A 468 -41.08 9.16 -3.47
N THR A 469 -40.88 10.48 -3.42
CA THR A 469 -41.29 11.34 -2.31
C THR A 469 -42.34 12.33 -2.78
N VAL A 470 -43.33 12.59 -1.92
CA VAL A 470 -44.33 13.63 -2.12
C VAL A 470 -44.25 14.63 -0.97
N CYS A 471 -43.98 15.90 -1.29
CA CYS A 471 -43.89 16.99 -0.31
C CYS A 471 -45.05 17.98 -0.52
N PRO A 472 -45.73 18.42 0.55
CA PRO A 472 -46.84 19.37 0.42
C PRO A 472 -46.33 20.77 0.09
N ILE A 473 -47.16 21.53 -0.62
CA ILE A 473 -47.00 22.97 -0.80
C ILE A 473 -48.07 23.65 0.04
N VAL A 474 -47.64 24.49 0.97
CA VAL A 474 -48.51 25.10 1.98
C VAL A 474 -48.55 26.61 1.76
N SER A 475 -49.74 27.16 1.54
CA SER A 475 -49.98 28.60 1.42
C SER A 475 -51.06 28.99 2.43
N GLN A 476 -50.79 30.03 3.21
CA GLN A 476 -51.70 30.54 4.27
C GLN A 476 -52.22 29.44 5.22
N GLY A 477 -51.36 28.49 5.60
CA GLY A 477 -51.71 27.39 6.51
C GLY A 477 -52.55 26.27 5.89
N ALA A 478 -52.82 26.31 4.59
CA ALA A 478 -53.55 25.28 3.86
C ALA A 478 -52.69 24.64 2.77
N GLY A 479 -52.81 23.32 2.59
CA GLY A 479 -52.23 22.64 1.45
C GLY A 479 -52.87 23.10 0.14
N VAL A 480 -52.04 23.61 -0.77
CA VAL A 480 -52.47 24.10 -2.09
C VAL A 480 -51.95 23.24 -3.25
N GLY A 481 -51.06 22.29 -2.97
CA GLY A 481 -50.48 21.40 -3.96
C GLY A 481 -49.42 20.50 -3.36
N ALA A 482 -48.71 19.79 -4.22
CA ALA A 482 -47.60 18.93 -3.83
C ALA A 482 -46.50 18.89 -4.90
N ILE A 483 -45.28 18.69 -4.44
CA ILE A 483 -44.12 18.34 -5.26
C ILE A 483 -43.92 16.84 -5.18
N ILE A 484 -43.76 16.19 -6.33
CA ILE A 484 -43.41 14.76 -6.43
C ILE A 484 -41.99 14.68 -6.97
N ALA A 485 -41.10 13.97 -6.27
CA ALA A 485 -39.73 13.72 -6.72
C ALA A 485 -39.47 12.21 -6.73
N ASP A 486 -39.01 11.67 -7.86
CA ASP A 486 -38.77 10.24 -8.02
C ASP A 486 -37.30 9.90 -8.36
N ARG A 487 -36.93 8.65 -8.11
CA ARG A 487 -35.61 8.07 -8.41
C ARG A 487 -35.75 6.75 -9.16
N ARG A 488 -36.29 6.83 -10.36
CA ARG A 488 -36.54 5.67 -11.25
C ARG A 488 -35.25 4.92 -11.63
N ALA A 489 -34.18 5.62 -11.98
CA ALA A 489 -32.93 5.04 -12.45
C ALA A 489 -32.08 4.51 -11.30
N ALA A 490 -32.01 5.25 -10.19
CA ALA A 490 -31.18 4.89 -9.03
C ALA A 490 -31.81 3.82 -8.11
N ARG A 491 -33.11 3.53 -8.24
CA ARG A 491 -33.88 2.55 -7.44
C ARG A 491 -33.69 2.69 -5.92
N ARG A 492 -33.50 3.92 -5.42
CA ARG A 492 -33.36 4.22 -3.99
C ARG A 492 -34.27 5.37 -3.58
N ALA A 493 -34.72 5.35 -2.34
CA ALA A 493 -35.47 6.46 -1.77
C ALA A 493 -34.62 7.72 -1.60
N LEU A 494 -35.28 8.86 -1.41
CA LEU A 494 -34.64 10.10 -0.96
C LEU A 494 -34.33 10.01 0.54
N SER A 495 -33.18 10.53 0.98
CA SER A 495 -32.84 10.62 2.41
C SER A 495 -33.65 11.72 3.10
N ASP A 496 -33.76 11.66 4.43
CA ASP A 496 -34.51 12.68 5.19
C ASP A 496 -34.02 14.11 4.91
N SER A 497 -32.70 14.30 4.79
CA SER A 497 -32.09 15.57 4.39
C SER A 497 -32.49 16.04 2.98
N GLU A 498 -32.68 15.12 2.03
CA GLU A 498 -33.15 15.44 0.68
C GLU A 498 -34.65 15.80 0.71
N VAL A 499 -35.45 15.13 1.54
CA VAL A 499 -36.88 15.43 1.75
C VAL A 499 -37.05 16.82 2.39
N GLU A 500 -36.25 17.15 3.39
CA GLU A 500 -36.23 18.49 4.01
C GLU A 500 -35.87 19.57 2.99
N LEU A 501 -34.86 19.32 2.14
CA LEU A 501 -34.47 20.25 1.08
C LEU A 501 -35.60 20.48 0.07
N ILE A 502 -36.35 19.43 -0.32
CA ILE A 502 -37.55 19.58 -1.16
C ILE A 502 -38.59 20.45 -0.47
N GLY A 503 -38.76 20.30 0.85
CA GLY A 503 -39.62 21.17 1.67
C GLY A 503 -39.26 22.66 1.53
N VAL A 504 -37.96 23.00 1.63
CA VAL A 504 -37.49 24.38 1.44
C VAL A 504 -37.83 24.91 0.05
N PHE A 505 -37.67 24.09 -1.00
CA PHE A 505 -38.08 24.48 -2.34
C PHE A 505 -39.61 24.55 -2.50
N ALA A 506 -40.39 23.74 -1.79
CA ALA A 506 -41.85 23.81 -1.78
C ALA A 506 -42.35 25.14 -1.19
N ASP A 507 -41.66 25.67 -0.18
CA ASP A 507 -41.93 27.00 0.37
C ASP A 507 -41.67 28.10 -0.67
N LEU A 508 -40.62 27.96 -1.50
CA LEU A 508 -40.37 28.88 -2.62
C LEU A 508 -41.47 28.80 -3.69
N VAL A 509 -41.99 27.61 -4.00
CA VAL A 509 -43.16 27.46 -4.89
C VAL A 509 -44.38 28.15 -4.29
N SER A 510 -44.61 27.99 -2.98
CA SER A 510 -45.71 28.65 -2.28
C SER A 510 -45.61 30.17 -2.37
N ALA A 511 -44.42 30.73 -2.10
CA ALA A 511 -44.15 32.16 -2.21
C ALA A 511 -44.37 32.68 -3.65
N ALA A 512 -43.96 31.92 -4.66
CA ALA A 512 -44.19 32.26 -6.07
C ALA A 512 -45.68 32.35 -6.42
N ILE A 513 -46.48 31.39 -5.93
CA ILE A 513 -47.94 31.35 -6.13
C ILE A 513 -48.61 32.52 -5.42
N ASP A 514 -48.23 32.80 -4.17
CA ASP A 514 -48.82 33.88 -3.38
C ASP A 514 -48.52 35.27 -3.97
N ARG A 515 -47.31 35.48 -4.50
CA ARG A 515 -46.98 36.69 -5.26
C ARG A 515 -47.90 36.86 -6.46
N TYR A 516 -48.00 35.84 -7.32
CA TYR A 516 -48.83 35.90 -8.52
C TYR A 516 -50.32 36.17 -8.21
N ARG A 517 -50.84 35.62 -7.10
CA ARG A 517 -52.21 35.91 -6.64
C ARG A 517 -52.40 37.37 -6.24
N LYS A 518 -51.39 37.98 -5.61
CA LYS A 518 -51.42 39.41 -5.25
C LYS A 518 -51.40 40.30 -6.50
N ASP A 519 -50.55 39.97 -7.48
CA ASP A 519 -50.44 40.71 -8.74
C ASP A 519 -51.74 40.67 -9.56
N MET A 520 -52.56 39.62 -9.40
CA MET A 520 -53.82 39.40 -10.12
C MET A 520 -55.07 39.85 -9.35
N ALA A 521 -54.94 40.41 -8.14
CA ALA A 521 -56.08 40.87 -7.36
C ALA A 521 -56.68 42.17 -7.93
N PRO A 522 -58.02 42.31 -8.03
CA PRO A 522 -58.64 43.52 -8.58
C PRO A 522 -58.32 44.74 -7.69
N GLY A 523 -57.50 45.66 -8.21
CA GLY A 523 -57.03 46.86 -7.51
C GLY A 523 -55.50 47.04 -7.44
N ALA A 524 -54.70 46.08 -7.92
CA ALA A 524 -53.25 46.25 -8.03
C ALA A 524 -52.89 47.15 -9.22
N SER A 525 -52.44 48.38 -8.94
CA SER A 525 -51.82 49.24 -9.95
C SER A 525 -50.56 48.56 -10.50
N PRO A 526 -50.27 48.60 -11.82
CA PRO A 526 -48.96 48.17 -12.29
C PRO A 526 -47.91 49.11 -11.70
N SER A 527 -46.98 48.58 -10.90
CA SER A 527 -45.82 49.35 -10.47
C SER A 527 -45.02 49.74 -11.71
N GLU A 528 -44.98 51.03 -12.03
CA GLU A 528 -44.09 51.59 -13.04
C GLU A 528 -42.64 51.15 -12.76
N PRO A 529 -41.86 50.77 -13.79
CA PRO A 529 -40.46 50.44 -13.61
C PRO A 529 -39.69 51.67 -13.17
N SER A 530 -38.93 51.54 -12.08
CA SER A 530 -37.99 52.54 -11.59
C SER A 530 -37.06 53.01 -12.72
N PRO A 531 -36.81 54.32 -12.87
CA PRO A 531 -35.92 54.80 -13.92
C PRO A 531 -34.50 54.30 -13.69
N THR A 532 -33.91 53.76 -14.75
CA THR A 532 -32.52 53.30 -14.83
C THR A 532 -31.59 54.45 -14.45
N PRO A 533 -30.58 54.27 -13.58
CA PRO A 533 -29.59 55.31 -13.35
C PRO A 533 -28.75 55.48 -14.62
N ALA A 534 -28.59 56.73 -15.07
CA ALA A 534 -27.74 57.08 -16.19
C ALA A 534 -26.28 56.66 -15.92
N PRO A 535 -25.53 56.25 -16.95
CA PRO A 535 -24.15 55.82 -16.78
C PRO A 535 -23.26 57.02 -16.42
N ALA A 536 -22.43 56.84 -15.39
CA ALA A 536 -21.28 57.70 -15.07
C ALA A 536 -20.01 56.86 -15.16
#